data_AF-A0A522EV65-F1
#
_entry.id   AF-A0A522EV65-F1
#
_cell.length_a   1.000
_cell.length_b   1.000
_cell.length_c   1.000
_cell.angle_alpha   90.00
_cell.angle_beta   90.00
_cell.angle_gamma   90.00
#
_symmetry.space_group_name_H-M   'P 1'
#
loop_
_entity.id
_entity.type
_entity.pdbx_description
1 polymer ?
#
loop_
_entity_poly.entity_id
_entity_poly.type
_entity_poly.pdbx_seq_one_letter_code
_entity_poly.pdbx_strand_id
1 'polypeptide(L)' 'MMDFIVIGELVWKLSDEFLEKHNHVEWYKIRAFRNFAAHDYFGINPKKVWEIIQIKIPELKTNLQKIING' A
#
# COMPACT_ATOMS: atom_id res chain seq x y z
N MET A 1 -2.12 -12.54 2.44
CA MET A 1 -3.16 -11.49 2.59
C MET A 1 -2.94 -10.63 3.82
N MET A 2 -2.66 -11.21 5.00
CA MET A 2 -2.43 -10.45 6.24
C MET A 2 -1.41 -9.31 6.11
N ASP A 3 -0.28 -9.53 5.43
CA ASP A 3 0.74 -8.48 5.27
C ASP A 3 0.20 -7.22 4.56
N PHE A 4 -0.66 -7.40 3.57
CA PHE A 4 -1.30 -6.28 2.88
C PHE A 4 -2.26 -5.50 3.77
N ILE A 5 -2.97 -6.21 4.65
CA ILE A 5 -3.87 -5.60 5.64
C ILE A 5 -3.02 -4.77 6.61
N VAL A 6 -1.93 -5.33 7.14
CA VAL A 6 -1.03 -4.65 8.06
C VAL A 6 -0.44 -3.38 7.43
N ILE A 7 0.05 -3.45 6.19
CA ILE A 7 0.58 -2.29 5.48
C ILE A 7 -0.48 -1.19 5.35
N GLY A 8 -1.69 -1.53 4.91
CA GLY A 8 -2.75 -0.53 4.74
C GLY A 8 -3.26 0.05 6.06
N GLU A 9 -3.33 -0.75 7.13
CA GLU A 9 -3.70 -0.29 8.48
C GLU A 9 -2.66 0.71 9.02
N LEU A 10 -1.37 0.47 8.77
CA LEU A 10 -0.31 1.40 9.15
C LEU A 10 -0.37 2.71 8.35
N VAL A 11 -0.66 2.64 7.05
CA VAL A 11 -0.87 3.84 6.21
C VAL A 11 -2.08 4.65 6.66
N TRP A 12 -3.09 4.01 7.25
CA TRP A 12 -4.26 4.70 7.81
C TRP A 12 -3.93 5.54 9.05
N LYS A 13 -2.83 5.23 9.76
CA LYS A 13 -2.38 5.97 10.96
C LYS A 13 -1.49 7.18 10.66
N LEU A 14 -1.09 7.35 9.40
CA LEU A 14 -0.29 8.51 8.98
C LEU A 14 -1.18 9.76 8.91
N SER A 15 -0.63 10.92 9.29
CA SER A 15 -1.35 12.21 9.24
C SER A 15 -1.60 12.64 7.79
N ASP A 16 -2.68 13.37 7.55
CA ASP A 16 -3.00 13.87 6.21
C ASP A 16 -1.90 14.79 5.66
N GLU A 17 -1.30 15.62 6.50
CA GLU A 17 -0.13 16.44 6.13
C GLU A 17 1.02 15.60 5.55
N PHE A 18 1.31 14.44 6.17
CA PHE A 18 2.36 13.55 5.68
C PHE A 18 2.01 12.98 4.30
N LEU A 19 0.75 12.57 4.11
CA LEU A 19 0.29 11.98 2.85
C LEU A 19 0.29 13.01 1.72
N GLU A 20 -0.14 14.24 2.00
CA GLU A 20 -0.15 15.36 1.07
C GLU A 20 1.28 15.74 0.68
N LYS A 21 2.19 15.85 1.66
CA LYS A 21 3.62 16.11 1.42
C LYS A 21 4.27 15.03 0.54
N HIS A 22 3.82 13.78 0.65
CA HIS A 22 4.35 12.63 -0.08
C HIS A 22 3.35 12.07 -1.10
N ASN A 23 2.62 12.93 -1.81
CA ASN A 23 1.58 12.56 -2.77
C ASN A 23 2.06 11.77 -4.01
N HIS A 24 3.36 11.64 -4.21
CA HIS A 24 3.96 10.78 -5.25
C HIS A 24 3.72 9.28 -4.99
N VAL A 25 3.40 8.90 -3.75
CA VAL A 25 2.93 7.56 -3.43
C VAL A 25 1.40 7.53 -3.49
N GLU A 26 0.86 6.50 -4.14
CA GLU A 26 -0.58 6.32 -4.31
C GLU A 26 -1.26 5.80 -3.02
N TRP A 27 -1.19 6.56 -1.92
CA TRP A 27 -1.66 6.17 -0.58
C TRP A 27 -3.11 5.66 -0.58
N TYR A 28 -3.97 6.30 -1.37
CA TYR A 28 -5.37 5.92 -1.48
C TYR A 28 -5.53 4.48 -1.99
N LYS A 29 -4.69 4.03 -2.92
CA LYS A 29 -4.73 2.66 -3.43
C LYS A 29 -4.31 1.66 -2.36
N ILE A 30 -3.32 2.01 -1.55
CA ILE A 30 -2.86 1.15 -0.44
C ILE A 30 -3.96 1.00 0.61
N ARG A 31 -4.62 2.11 0.98
CA ARG A 31 -5.78 2.12 1.90
C ARG A 31 -6.95 1.33 1.33
N ALA A 32 -7.28 1.52 0.04
CA ALA A 32 -8.36 0.78 -0.61
C ALA A 32 -8.05 -0.72 -0.67
N PHE A 33 -6.81 -1.09 -0.98
CA PHE A 33 -6.40 -2.49 -1.09
C PHE A 33 -6.52 -3.25 0.24
N ARG A 34 -6.34 -2.58 1.39
CA ARG A 34 -6.62 -3.19 2.71
C ARG A 34 -8.05 -3.69 2.84
N ASN A 35 -9.04 -2.92 2.36
CA ASN A 35 -10.45 -3.33 2.42
C ASN A 35 -10.70 -4.56 1.54
N PHE A 36 -10.16 -4.56 0.32
CA PHE A 36 -10.23 -5.73 -0.56
C PHE A 36 -9.54 -6.96 0.04
N ALA A 37 -8.36 -6.77 0.66
CA ALA A 37 -7.60 -7.84 1.27
C ALA A 37 -8.28 -8.46 2.51
N ALA A 38 -9.02 -7.66 3.28
CA ALA A 38 -9.67 -8.08 4.52
C ALA A 38 -11.07 -8.68 4.29
N HIS A 39 -11.85 -8.14 3.34
CA HIS A 39 -13.28 -8.45 3.21
C HIS A 39 -13.64 -9.10 1.88
N ASP A 40 -12.99 -8.72 0.77
CA ASP A 40 -13.35 -9.16 -0.59
C ASP A 40 -12.30 -10.11 -1.20
N TYR A 41 -11.53 -10.80 -0.37
CA TYR A 41 -10.38 -11.58 -0.84
C TYR A 41 -10.74 -12.73 -1.78
N PHE A 42 -11.96 -13.27 -1.69
CA PHE A 42 -12.46 -14.29 -2.61
C PHE A 42 -12.60 -13.79 -4.06
N GLY A 43 -12.81 -12.49 -4.27
CA GLY A 43 -12.92 -11.87 -5.59
C GLY A 43 -11.58 -11.46 -6.21
N ILE A 44 -10.47 -11.74 -5.52
CA ILE A 44 -9.15 -11.27 -5.95
C ILE A 44 -8.60 -12.12 -7.09
N ASN A 45 -8.16 -11.46 -8.15
CA ASN A 45 -7.41 -12.09 -9.23
C ASN A 45 -5.96 -12.37 -8.78
N PRO A 46 -5.52 -13.64 -8.69
CA PRO A 46 -4.18 -13.99 -8.24
C PRO A 46 -3.06 -13.38 -9.11
N LYS A 47 -3.30 -13.18 -10.41
CA LYS A 47 -2.32 -12.52 -11.29
C LYS A 47 -2.09 -11.06 -10.90
N LYS A 48 -3.14 -10.35 -10.49
CA LYS A 48 -3.03 -8.97 -10.00
C LYS A 48 -2.27 -8.92 -8.67
N VAL A 49 -2.51 -9.88 -7.77
CA VAL A 49 -1.74 -9.97 -6.52
C VAL A 49 -0.27 -10.21 -6.80
N TRP A 50 0.03 -11.13 -7.72
CA TRP A 50 1.40 -11.41 -8.12
C TRP A 50 2.10 -10.15 -8.66
N GLU A 51 1.42 -9.39 -9.53
CA GLU A 51 1.92 -8.11 -10.05
C GLU A 51 2.18 -7.09 -8.93
N ILE A 52 1.26 -6.97 -7.96
CA ILE A 52 1.43 -6.09 -6.80
C ILE A 52 2.68 -6.47 -6.01
N ILE A 53 2.89 -7.77 -5.76
CA ILE A 53 4.07 -8.26 -5.02
C ILE A 53 5.36 -7.97 -5.78
N GLN A 54 5.38 -8.23 -7.09
CA GLN A 54 6.61 -8.12 -7.89
C GLN A 54 6.97 -6.67 -8.25
N ILE A 55 5.97 -5.79 -8.38
CA ILE A 55 6.17 -4.44 -8.90
C ILE A 55 5.89 -3.39 -7.83
N LYS A 56 4.67 -3.40 -7.26
CA LYS A 56 4.18 -2.31 -6.41
C LYS A 56 4.77 -2.30 -5.01
N ILE A 57 5.04 -3.47 -4.42
CA ILE A 57 5.68 -3.53 -3.10
C ILE A 57 7.14 -3.06 -3.15
N PRO A 58 7.99 -3.49 -4.12
CA PRO A 58 9.32 -2.93 -4.29
C PRO A 58 9.32 -1.42 -4.54
N GLU A 59 8.43 -0.94 -5.42
CA GLU A 59 8.25 0.50 -5.70
C GLU A 59 7.93 1.29 -4.43
N LEU A 60 6.97 0.80 -3.64
CA LEU A 60 6.61 1.40 -2.34
C LEU A 60 7.81 1.43 -1.41
N LYS A 61 8.56 0.33 -1.28
CA LYS A 61 9.77 0.28 -0.44
C LYS A 61 10.79 1.34 -0.85
N THR A 62 11.07 1.48 -2.15
CA THR A 62 12.00 2.49 -2.65
C THR A 62 11.51 3.91 -2.33
N ASN A 63 10.23 4.19 -2.48
CA ASN A 63 9.68 5.51 -2.14
C ASN A 63 9.78 5.79 -0.63
N LEU A 64 9.46 4.81 0.23
CA LEU A 64 9.62 4.95 1.68
C LEU A 64 11.08 5.18 2.09
N GLN A 65 12.03 4.49 1.45
CA GLN A 65 13.46 4.71 1.69
C GLN A 65 13.90 6.13 1.32
N LYS A 66 13.38 6.69 0.22
CA LYS A 66 13.65 8.09 -0.15
C LYS A 66 13.08 9.08 0.88
N ILE A 67 11.92 8.77 1.48
CA ILE A 67 11.31 9.60 2.52
C ILE A 67 12.14 9.55 3.81
N ILE A 68 12.65 8.38 4.19
CA ILE A 68 13.44 8.20 5.43
C ILE A 68 14.85 8.81 5.31
N ASN A 69 15.47 8.68 4.13
CA ASN A 69 16.84 9.13 3.90
C ASN A 69 16.94 10.55 3.31
N GLY A 70 15.80 11.22 3.13
CA GLY A 70 15.68 12.57 2.56
C GLY A 70 15.53 13.67 3.61
#